data_AF-A0A357WUA6-F1
#
_entry.id   AF-A0A357WUA6-F1
#
_cell.length_a   1.000
_cell.length_b   1.000
_cell.length_c   1.000
_cell.angle_alpha   90.00
_cell.angle_beta   90.00
_cell.angle_gamma   90.00
#
_symmetry.space_group_name_H-M   'P 1'
#
loop_
_entity.id
_entity.type
_entity.pdbx_description
1 polymer ?
#
loop_
_entity_poly.entity_id
_entity_poly.type
_entity_poly.pdbx_seq_one_letter_code
_entity_poly.pdbx_strand_id
1 'polypeptide(L)'
;MELIVNVSQLAVTFAAGVGAGMSFYKARSQPYFLLTCFFGTFTLGSLHWSLYMLLFNSTPQVFYVSELAWIASFVFLLTLDFTLSTPGERRFHHPAAWLAPVIGVPLMIFYMTHGEILGNLLMCGITMVAAWLSIRGMIFARRQNDVRRNRQFFHIAVLSIIVIEYGLWTASCFWVSDTLTNPYFWFDFLLSASLFILLPATRKAVEA
;
A
#
# COMPACT_ATOMS: atom_id res chain seq x y z
N MET A 1 -21.15 -0.89 10.08
CA MET A 1 -20.34 0.27 9.68
C MET A 1 -19.15 -0.17 8.84
N GLU A 2 -18.45 -1.21 9.30
CA GLU A 2 -17.38 -1.91 8.57
C GLU A 2 -17.74 -2.25 7.10
N LEU A 3 -18.95 -2.78 6.84
CA LEU A 3 -19.38 -3.07 5.46
C LEU A 3 -19.39 -1.84 4.54
N ILE A 4 -19.83 -0.68 5.03
CA ILE A 4 -19.88 0.56 4.22
C ILE A 4 -18.46 1.00 3.87
N VAL A 5 -17.57 0.93 4.85
CA VAL A 5 -16.15 1.28 4.70
C VAL A 5 -15.48 0.36 3.68
N ASN A 6 -15.61 -0.96 3.86
CA ASN A 6 -15.02 -1.96 2.95
C ASN A 6 -15.57 -1.83 1.51
N VAL A 7 -16.87 -1.58 1.35
CA VAL A 7 -17.49 -1.36 0.03
C VAL A 7 -17.00 -0.06 -0.60
N SER A 8 -16.80 0.99 0.20
CA SER A 8 -16.26 2.26 -0.31
C SER A 8 -14.81 2.12 -0.78
N GLN A 9 -13.97 1.42 -0.01
CA GLN A 9 -12.60 1.11 -0.36
C GLN A 9 -12.55 0.27 -1.64
N LEU A 10 -13.40 -0.76 -1.73
CA LEU A 10 -13.52 -1.60 -2.92
C LEU A 10 -13.89 -0.79 -4.17
N ALA A 11 -14.85 0.13 -4.06
CA ALA A 11 -15.27 0.98 -5.16
C ALA A 11 -14.12 1.90 -5.62
N VAL A 12 -13.38 2.49 -4.67
CA VAL A 12 -12.23 3.35 -4.94
C VAL A 12 -11.09 2.57 -5.61
N THR A 13 -10.72 1.39 -5.09
CA THR A 13 -9.64 0.58 -5.64
C THR A 13 -9.99 0.03 -7.01
N PHE A 14 -11.25 -0.36 -7.22
CA PHE A 14 -11.74 -0.79 -8.52
C PHE A 14 -11.68 0.35 -9.55
N ALA A 15 -12.17 1.55 -9.20
CA ALA A 15 -12.12 2.71 -10.08
C ALA A 15 -10.67 3.11 -10.42
N ALA A 16 -9.77 3.11 -9.42
CA ALA A 16 -8.35 3.36 -9.62
C ALA A 16 -7.70 2.28 -10.49
N GLY A 17 -8.09 1.01 -10.32
CA GLY A 17 -7.64 -0.11 -11.14
C GLY A 17 -8.07 0.01 -12.60
N VAL A 18 -9.31 0.39 -12.87
CA VAL A 18 -9.78 0.69 -14.24
C VAL A 18 -9.00 1.86 -14.83
N GLY A 19 -8.76 2.92 -14.05
CA GLY A 19 -7.91 4.05 -14.43
C GLY A 19 -6.48 3.65 -14.82
N ALA A 20 -5.85 2.79 -14.00
CA ALA A 20 -4.54 2.22 -14.27
C ALA A 20 -4.54 1.36 -15.53
N GLY A 21 -5.55 0.50 -15.72
CA GLY A 21 -5.71 -0.35 -16.89
C GLY A 21 -5.90 0.44 -18.20
N MET A 22 -6.69 1.51 -18.16
CA MET A 22 -6.83 2.42 -19.31
C MET A 22 -5.50 3.12 -19.64
N SER A 23 -4.74 3.52 -18.61
CA SER A 23 -3.42 4.13 -18.79
C SER A 23 -2.43 3.13 -19.37
N PHE A 24 -2.48 1.86 -18.93
CA PHE A 24 -1.71 0.77 -19.52
C PHE A 24 -2.08 0.52 -20.98
N TYR A 25 -3.37 0.52 -21.32
CA TYR A 25 -3.82 0.33 -22.70
C TYR A 25 -3.27 1.42 -23.63
N LYS A 26 -3.24 2.68 -23.18
CA LYS A 26 -2.74 3.83 -23.94
C LYS A 26 -1.22 3.87 -24.05
N ALA A 27 -0.49 3.74 -22.94
CA ALA A 27 0.95 3.94 -22.90
C ALA A 27 1.77 2.66 -23.10
N ARG A 28 1.16 1.48 -22.90
CA ARG A 28 1.80 0.14 -23.00
C ARG A 28 3.10 0.00 -22.20
N SER A 29 3.24 0.76 -21.11
CA SER A 29 4.44 0.78 -20.28
C SER A 29 4.33 -0.15 -19.08
N GLN A 30 5.46 -0.75 -18.68
CA GLN A 30 5.56 -1.65 -17.51
C GLN A 30 5.01 -1.06 -16.19
N PRO A 31 5.23 0.23 -15.82
CA PRO A 31 4.73 0.77 -14.56
C PRO A 31 3.19 0.74 -14.45
N TYR A 32 2.47 1.06 -15.53
CA TYR A 32 1.01 1.00 -15.51
C TYR A 32 0.48 -0.44 -15.47
N PHE A 33 1.22 -1.41 -16.02
CA PHE A 33 0.89 -2.83 -15.86
C PHE A 33 0.98 -3.24 -14.39
N LEU A 34 2.11 -2.97 -13.74
CA LEU A 34 2.33 -3.27 -12.32
C LEU A 34 1.30 -2.57 -11.42
N LEU A 35 0.97 -1.30 -11.72
CA LEU A 35 -0.06 -0.56 -11.00
C LEU A 35 -1.45 -1.19 -11.17
N THR A 36 -1.78 -1.69 -12.38
CA THR A 36 -3.03 -2.41 -12.62
C THR A 36 -3.07 -3.72 -11.84
N CYS A 37 -1.96 -4.47 -11.81
CA CYS A 37 -1.85 -5.69 -11.01
C CYS A 37 -1.98 -5.41 -9.51
N PHE A 38 -1.38 -4.34 -9.00
CA PHE A 38 -1.54 -3.87 -7.63
C PHE A 38 -3.01 -3.63 -7.29
N PHE A 39 -3.69 -2.75 -8.03
CA PHE A 39 -5.10 -2.46 -7.75
C PHE A 39 -6.00 -3.68 -7.98
N GLY A 40 -5.72 -4.52 -8.98
CA GLY A 40 -6.49 -5.72 -9.26
C GLY A 40 -6.42 -6.74 -8.13
N THR A 41 -5.21 -7.03 -7.63
CA THR A 41 -5.02 -7.96 -6.50
C THR A 41 -5.56 -7.40 -5.19
N PHE A 42 -5.36 -6.11 -4.93
CA PHE A 42 -5.92 -5.44 -3.75
C PHE A 42 -7.46 -5.49 -3.77
N THR A 43 -8.08 -5.14 -4.90
CA THR A 43 -9.54 -5.20 -5.09
C THR A 43 -10.07 -6.61 -4.95
N LEU A 44 -9.37 -7.64 -5.45
CA LEU A 44 -9.77 -9.04 -5.27
C LEU A 44 -9.74 -9.46 -3.80
N GLY A 45 -8.69 -9.07 -3.06
CA GLY A 45 -8.59 -9.32 -1.62
C GLY A 45 -9.75 -8.70 -0.84
N SER A 46 -10.01 -7.42 -1.08
CA SER A 46 -11.10 -6.66 -0.46
C SER A 46 -12.49 -7.14 -0.88
N LEU A 47 -12.67 -7.57 -2.14
CA LEU A 47 -13.93 -8.14 -2.64
C LEU A 47 -14.25 -9.44 -1.93
N HIS A 48 -13.26 -10.34 -1.84
CA HIS A 48 -13.43 -11.62 -1.15
C HIS A 48 -13.80 -11.40 0.32
N TRP A 49 -13.11 -10.47 1.01
CA TRP A 49 -13.42 -10.09 2.40
C TRP A 49 -14.86 -9.57 2.53
N SER A 50 -15.24 -8.61 1.66
CA SER A 50 -16.56 -7.97 1.71
C SER A 50 -17.69 -8.95 1.41
N LEU A 51 -17.51 -9.83 0.42
CA LEU A 51 -18.49 -10.88 0.11
C LEU A 51 -18.65 -11.85 1.26
N TYR A 52 -17.55 -12.29 1.87
CA TYR A 52 -17.64 -13.22 2.99
C TYR A 52 -18.42 -12.63 4.17
N MET A 53 -18.10 -11.39 4.56
CA MET A 53 -18.83 -10.67 5.60
C MET A 53 -20.33 -10.56 5.28
N LEU A 54 -20.67 -10.27 4.02
CA LEU A 54 -22.05 -10.13 3.58
C LEU A 54 -22.82 -11.47 3.57
N LEU A 55 -22.15 -12.57 3.22
CA LEU A 55 -22.79 -13.90 3.14
C LEU A 55 -22.89 -14.61 4.49
N PHE A 56 -21.89 -14.48 5.36
CA PHE A 56 -21.75 -15.30 6.57
C PHE A 56 -21.89 -14.54 7.89
N ASN A 57 -21.94 -13.20 7.85
CA ASN A 57 -22.11 -12.31 9.02
C ASN A 57 -21.24 -12.68 10.23
N SER A 58 -20.07 -13.28 9.98
CA SER A 58 -19.12 -13.79 10.96
C SER A 58 -17.72 -13.41 10.49
N THR A 59 -16.86 -13.00 11.43
CA THR A 59 -15.44 -12.72 11.13
C THR A 59 -14.72 -14.05 10.88
N PRO A 60 -14.17 -14.28 9.69
CA PRO A 60 -13.51 -15.54 9.38
C PRO A 60 -12.21 -15.70 10.17
N GLN A 61 -11.99 -16.90 10.72
CA GLN A 61 -10.85 -17.15 11.61
C GLN A 61 -9.51 -17.34 10.89
N VAL A 62 -9.49 -17.74 9.61
CA VAL A 62 -8.25 -17.87 8.81
C VAL A 62 -8.59 -17.82 7.31
N PHE A 63 -8.35 -16.71 6.62
CA PHE A 63 -8.42 -16.69 5.15
C PHE A 63 -7.06 -16.44 4.51
N TYR A 64 -6.43 -17.53 4.09
CA TYR A 64 -5.28 -17.51 3.19
C TYR A 64 -5.54 -16.70 1.91
N VAL A 65 -6.76 -16.72 1.35
CA VAL A 65 -6.99 -16.13 0.02
C VAL A 65 -6.93 -14.59 0.03
N SER A 66 -7.61 -13.92 0.96
CA SER A 66 -7.58 -12.46 1.07
C SER A 66 -6.20 -11.98 1.50
N GLU A 67 -5.57 -12.65 2.48
CA GLU A 67 -4.22 -12.34 2.93
C GLU A 67 -3.19 -12.49 1.80
N LEU A 68 -3.24 -13.59 1.04
CA LEU A 68 -2.36 -13.79 -0.11
C LEU A 68 -2.59 -12.74 -1.20
N ALA A 69 -3.84 -12.31 -1.42
CA ALA A 69 -4.15 -11.25 -2.38
C ALA A 69 -3.57 -9.90 -1.94
N TRP A 70 -3.65 -9.56 -0.66
CA TRP A 70 -3.03 -8.35 -0.11
C TRP A 70 -1.51 -8.44 -0.15
N ILE A 71 -0.89 -9.53 0.28
CA ILE A 71 0.56 -9.76 0.17
C ILE A 71 0.99 -9.58 -1.29
N ALA A 72 0.30 -10.22 -2.24
CA ALA A 72 0.59 -10.10 -3.67
C ALA A 72 0.48 -8.64 -4.16
N SER A 73 -0.52 -7.89 -3.70
CA SER A 73 -0.64 -6.47 -4.03
C SER A 73 0.60 -5.69 -3.57
N PHE A 74 1.06 -5.88 -2.33
CA PHE A 74 2.24 -5.17 -1.85
C PHE A 74 3.53 -5.62 -2.54
N VAL A 75 3.61 -6.87 -3.02
CA VAL A 75 4.71 -7.29 -3.91
C VAL A 75 4.68 -6.51 -5.24
N PHE A 76 3.51 -6.32 -5.85
CA PHE A 76 3.39 -5.48 -7.05
C PHE A 76 3.73 -4.02 -6.76
N LEU A 77 3.33 -3.48 -5.60
CA LEU A 77 3.67 -2.12 -5.18
C LEU A 77 5.19 -1.96 -4.99
N LEU A 78 5.85 -2.91 -4.33
CA LEU A 78 7.30 -2.93 -4.15
C LEU A 78 8.01 -3.02 -5.51
N THR A 79 7.51 -3.88 -6.40
CA THR A 79 8.06 -4.03 -7.76
C THR A 79 7.89 -2.73 -8.55
N LEU A 80 6.73 -2.06 -8.41
CA LEU A 80 6.47 -0.76 -9.03
C LEU A 80 7.43 0.31 -8.51
N ASP A 81 7.61 0.41 -7.19
CA ASP A 81 8.55 1.35 -6.57
C ASP A 81 9.98 1.09 -7.04
N PHE A 82 10.37 -0.18 -7.14
CA PHE A 82 11.65 -0.57 -7.71
C PHE A 82 11.76 -0.16 -9.19
N THR A 83 10.77 -0.47 -10.04
CA THR A 83 10.78 -0.15 -11.47
C THR A 83 10.86 1.35 -11.74
N LEU A 84 10.18 2.18 -10.94
CA LEU A 84 10.22 3.64 -11.06
C LEU A 84 11.49 4.25 -10.46
N SER A 85 12.13 3.56 -9.53
CA SER A 85 13.39 4.01 -8.92
C SER A 85 14.55 3.99 -9.92
N THR A 86 15.27 5.11 -10.06
CA THR A 86 16.44 5.20 -10.95
C THR A 86 17.65 4.43 -10.42
N PRO A 87 18.59 4.03 -11.29
CA PRO A 87 19.87 3.45 -10.84
C PRO A 87 20.63 4.35 -9.86
N GLY A 88 20.51 5.68 -10.01
CA GLY A 88 21.08 6.68 -9.11
C GLY A 88 20.44 6.65 -7.72
N GLU A 89 19.11 6.54 -7.65
CA GLU A 89 18.36 6.40 -6.39
C GLU A 89 18.72 5.11 -5.65
N ARG A 90 18.84 4.00 -6.40
CA ARG A 90 19.17 2.69 -5.82
C ARG A 90 20.57 2.66 -5.20
N ARG A 91 21.53 3.35 -5.83
CA ARG A 91 22.91 3.47 -5.32
C ARG A 91 23.06 4.56 -4.26
N PHE A 92 22.04 5.39 -4.06
CA PHE A 92 22.09 6.46 -3.07
C PHE A 92 21.88 5.91 -1.65
N HIS A 93 22.91 6.08 -0.82
CA HIS A 93 22.86 5.72 0.60
C HIS A 93 22.63 6.98 1.43
N HIS A 94 21.55 7.02 2.18
CA HIS A 94 21.24 8.10 3.11
C HIS A 94 20.85 7.53 4.48
N PRO A 95 21.34 8.10 5.59
CA PRO A 95 21.04 7.59 6.93
C PRO A 95 19.54 7.56 7.24
N ALA A 96 18.77 8.51 6.71
CA ALA A 96 17.31 8.54 6.90
C ALA A 96 16.58 7.29 6.39
N ALA A 97 17.15 6.53 5.44
CA ALA A 97 16.55 5.26 5.02
C ALA A 97 16.44 4.27 6.19
N TRP A 98 17.36 4.34 7.16
CA TRP A 98 17.34 3.52 8.38
C TRP A 98 16.12 3.73 9.27
N LEU A 99 15.38 4.82 9.09
CA LEU A 99 14.09 4.99 9.78
C LEU A 99 13.12 3.85 9.46
N ALA A 100 13.13 3.31 8.23
CA ALA A 100 12.24 2.22 7.84
C ALA A 100 12.42 0.97 8.72
N PRO A 101 13.62 0.37 8.87
CA PRO A 101 13.81 -0.78 9.75
C PRO A 101 13.82 -0.42 11.23
N VAL A 102 14.30 0.77 11.62
CA VAL A 102 14.28 1.18 13.03
C VAL A 102 12.86 1.23 13.58
N ILE A 103 11.89 1.66 12.77
CA ILE A 103 10.47 1.70 13.14
C ILE A 103 9.78 0.37 12.81
N GLY A 104 10.07 -0.20 11.63
CA GLY A 104 9.40 -1.40 11.11
C GLY A 104 9.73 -2.67 11.88
N VAL A 105 10.97 -2.87 12.35
CA VAL A 105 11.35 -4.09 13.08
C VAL A 105 10.62 -4.21 14.43
N PRO A 106 10.58 -3.16 15.29
CA PRO A 106 9.77 -3.21 16.52
C PRO A 106 8.29 -3.48 16.25
N LEU A 107 7.70 -2.84 15.24
CA LEU A 107 6.30 -3.06 14.87
C LEU A 107 6.06 -4.47 14.36
N MET A 108 6.98 -5.01 13.55
CA MET A 108 6.91 -6.40 13.07
C MET A 108 6.93 -7.40 14.24
N ILE A 109 7.84 -7.21 15.21
CA ILE A 109 7.89 -8.06 16.42
C ILE A 109 6.56 -7.96 17.18
N PHE A 110 6.00 -6.76 17.31
CA PHE A 110 4.72 -6.54 17.96
C PHE A 110 3.55 -7.25 17.23
N TYR A 111 3.48 -7.21 15.91
CA TYR A 111 2.42 -7.91 15.18
C TYR A 111 2.59 -9.42 15.21
N MET A 112 3.82 -9.93 15.26
CA MET A 112 4.08 -11.36 15.43
C MET A 112 3.55 -11.90 16.77
N THR A 113 3.37 -11.06 17.80
CA THR A 113 2.77 -11.52 19.08
C THR A 113 1.25 -11.53 19.06
N HIS A 114 0.60 -10.85 18.10
CA HIS A 114 -0.86 -10.71 18.03
C HIS A 114 -1.52 -11.54 16.93
N GLY A 115 -0.78 -11.97 15.90
CA GLY A 115 -1.35 -12.67 14.74
C GLY A 115 -0.43 -13.73 14.15
N GLU A 116 -0.73 -14.17 12.93
CA GLU A 116 0.04 -15.20 12.24
C GLU A 116 1.46 -14.72 11.91
N ILE A 117 2.46 -15.48 12.35
CA ILE A 117 3.87 -15.13 12.24
C ILE A 117 4.28 -14.95 10.76
N LEU A 118 3.90 -15.88 9.88
CA LEU A 118 4.34 -15.88 8.49
C LEU A 118 3.74 -14.71 7.68
N GLY A 119 2.43 -14.50 7.78
CA GLY A 119 1.75 -13.41 7.08
C GLY A 119 2.29 -12.04 7.51
N ASN A 120 2.41 -11.84 8.82
CA ASN A 120 2.94 -10.59 9.38
C ASN A 120 4.42 -10.38 9.00
N LEU A 121 5.25 -11.42 9.03
CA LEU A 121 6.64 -11.34 8.59
C LEU A 121 6.77 -10.91 7.13
N LEU A 122 6.01 -11.55 6.23
CA LEU A 122 6.05 -11.25 4.80
C LEU A 122 5.55 -9.83 4.53
N MET A 123 4.40 -9.48 5.08
CA MET A 123 3.77 -8.17 4.86
C MET A 123 4.61 -7.02 5.43
N CYS A 124 5.08 -7.14 6.67
CA CYS A 124 5.97 -6.16 7.28
C CYS A 124 7.31 -6.08 6.54
N GLY A 125 7.86 -7.22 6.12
CA GLY A 125 9.10 -7.27 5.34
C GLY A 125 8.98 -6.53 4.01
N ILE A 126 7.94 -6.81 3.22
CA ILE A 126 7.69 -6.17 1.93
C ILE A 126 7.48 -4.66 2.10
N THR A 127 6.61 -4.26 3.02
CA THR A 127 6.34 -2.84 3.28
C THR A 127 7.54 -2.10 3.85
N MET A 128 8.37 -2.73 4.67
CA MET A 128 9.60 -2.14 5.19
C MET A 128 10.64 -1.90 4.08
N VAL A 129 10.80 -2.86 3.15
CA VAL A 129 11.68 -2.67 1.98
C VAL A 129 11.15 -1.57 1.06
N ALA A 130 9.83 -1.54 0.81
CA ALA A 130 9.20 -0.49 0.03
C ALA A 130 9.38 0.90 0.68
N ALA A 131 9.18 1.01 2.00
CA ALA A 131 9.42 2.25 2.74
C ALA A 131 10.88 2.69 2.65
N TRP A 132 11.82 1.75 2.76
CA TRP A 132 13.25 2.03 2.64
C TRP A 132 13.61 2.59 1.25
N LEU A 133 13.11 1.97 0.19
CA LEU A 133 13.30 2.45 -1.20
C LEU A 133 12.65 3.82 -1.40
N SER A 134 11.41 3.99 -0.96
CA SER A 134 10.68 5.25 -1.10
C SER A 134 11.30 6.41 -0.30
N ILE A 135 11.84 6.18 0.91
CA ILE A 135 12.56 7.23 1.65
C ILE A 135 13.80 7.69 0.86
N ARG A 136 14.57 6.74 0.30
CA ARG A 136 15.75 7.06 -0.53
C ARG A 136 15.36 7.81 -1.79
N GLY A 137 14.37 7.29 -2.51
CA GLY A 137 13.84 7.88 -3.73
C GLY A 137 13.33 9.31 -3.49
N MET A 138 12.58 9.53 -2.40
CA MET A 138 12.11 10.85 -2.02
C MET A 138 13.27 11.83 -1.76
N ILE A 139 14.29 11.44 -0.99
CA ILE A 139 15.43 12.32 -0.67
C ILE A 139 16.25 12.63 -1.91
N PHE A 140 16.43 11.65 -2.80
CA PHE A 140 17.13 11.85 -4.05
C PHE A 140 16.34 12.73 -5.01
N ALA A 141 15.03 12.50 -5.18
CA ALA A 141 14.16 13.31 -6.05
C ALA A 141 14.13 14.79 -5.61
N ARG A 142 14.22 15.07 -4.30
CA ARG A 142 14.34 16.44 -3.79
C ARG A 142 15.62 17.18 -4.23
N ARG A 143 16.66 16.45 -4.65
CA ARG A 143 17.91 17.02 -5.18
C ARG A 143 17.88 17.23 -6.69
N GLN A 144 16.81 16.80 -7.37
CA GLN A 144 16.67 16.88 -8.83
C GLN A 144 15.93 18.16 -9.26
N ASN A 145 16.09 18.53 -10.52
CA ASN A 145 15.39 19.66 -11.15
C ASN A 145 13.92 19.31 -11.45
N ASP A 146 13.11 20.34 -11.67
CA ASP A 146 11.63 20.36 -11.64
C ASP A 146 10.93 19.08 -12.13
N VAL A 147 11.20 18.62 -13.35
CA VAL A 147 10.50 17.47 -13.94
C VAL A 147 10.78 16.18 -13.16
N ARG A 148 12.05 15.89 -12.85
CA ARG A 148 12.45 14.70 -12.08
C ARG A 148 12.07 14.78 -10.61
N ARG A 149 11.91 16.00 -10.08
CA ARG A 149 11.40 16.22 -8.72
C ARG A 149 9.97 15.72 -8.56
N ASN A 150 9.16 15.66 -9.63
CA ASN A 150 7.79 15.13 -9.57
C ASN A 150 7.72 13.66 -9.12
N ARG A 151 8.79 12.88 -9.26
CA ARG A 151 8.87 11.51 -8.71
C ARG A 151 8.75 11.46 -7.18
N GLN A 152 9.03 12.57 -6.49
CA GLN A 152 8.81 12.67 -5.05
C GLN A 152 7.35 12.41 -4.66
N PHE A 153 6.38 12.79 -5.51
CA PHE A 153 4.95 12.59 -5.20
C PHE A 153 4.60 11.10 -5.17
N PHE A 154 5.23 10.30 -6.01
CA PHE A 154 5.05 8.85 -6.00
C PHE A 154 5.63 8.23 -4.73
N HIS A 155 6.87 8.54 -4.37
CA HIS A 155 7.46 8.01 -3.13
C HIS A 155 6.71 8.48 -1.88
N ILE A 156 6.19 9.72 -1.86
CA ILE A 156 5.34 10.20 -0.78
C ILE A 156 4.04 9.40 -0.72
N ALA A 157 3.39 9.14 -1.86
CA ALA A 157 2.16 8.34 -1.89
C ALA A 157 2.39 6.90 -1.37
N VAL A 158 3.48 6.25 -1.78
CA VAL A 158 3.85 4.91 -1.28
C VAL A 158 4.12 4.95 0.23
N LEU A 159 4.87 5.93 0.73
CA LEU A 159 5.12 6.08 2.17
C LEU A 159 3.84 6.35 2.95
N SER A 160 2.94 7.18 2.42
CA SER A 160 1.64 7.43 3.05
C SER A 160 0.83 6.16 3.18
N ILE A 161 0.72 5.35 2.11
CA ILE A 161 0.04 4.04 2.15
C ILE A 161 0.65 3.17 3.24
N ILE A 162 1.98 3.03 3.28
CA ILE A 162 2.64 2.18 4.26
C ILE A 162 2.39 2.67 5.70
N VAL A 163 2.55 3.97 5.96
CA VAL A 163 2.33 4.53 7.30
C VAL A 163 0.89 4.37 7.77
N ILE A 164 -0.07 4.59 6.87
CA ILE A 164 -1.49 4.40 7.17
C ILE A 164 -1.78 2.92 7.44
N GLU A 165 -1.15 2.00 6.71
CA GLU A 165 -1.32 0.55 6.91
C GLU A 165 -0.81 0.09 8.27
N TYR A 166 0.39 0.54 8.65
CA TYR A 166 0.89 0.31 10.00
C TYR A 166 -0.06 0.90 11.06
N GLY A 167 -0.65 2.07 10.79
CA GLY A 167 -1.69 2.66 11.65
C GLY A 167 -2.94 1.78 11.76
N LEU A 168 -3.41 1.24 10.64
CA LEU A 168 -4.58 0.36 10.55
C LEU A 168 -4.35 -0.97 11.28
N TRP A 169 -3.19 -1.60 11.08
CA TRP A 169 -2.81 -2.84 11.78
C TRP A 169 -2.67 -2.59 13.28
N THR A 170 -2.04 -1.50 13.69
CA THR A 170 -1.94 -1.12 15.12
C THR A 170 -3.32 -0.87 15.71
N ALA A 171 -4.18 -0.12 15.01
CA ALA A 171 -5.54 0.17 15.48
C ALA A 171 -6.36 -1.12 15.65
N SER A 172 -6.22 -2.08 14.73
CA SER A 172 -6.86 -3.40 14.80
C SER A 172 -6.45 -4.20 16.05
N CYS A 173 -5.20 -4.08 16.51
CA CYS A 173 -4.74 -4.74 17.74
C CYS A 173 -5.33 -4.15 19.02
N PHE A 174 -5.59 -2.83 19.07
CA PHE A 174 -6.00 -2.14 20.31
C PHE A 174 -7.49 -1.82 20.40
N TRP A 175 -8.18 -1.62 19.27
CA TRP A 175 -9.58 -1.16 19.23
C TRP A 175 -10.50 -2.12 18.49
N VAL A 176 -11.18 -2.98 19.26
CA VAL A 176 -12.17 -3.96 18.78
C VAL A 176 -13.60 -3.43 19.05
N SER A 177 -13.91 -2.22 18.59
CA SER A 177 -15.23 -1.60 18.82
C SER A 177 -15.83 -1.06 17.52
N ASP A 178 -17.13 -1.29 17.30
CA ASP A 178 -17.84 -0.88 16.07
C ASP A 178 -18.33 0.58 16.05
N THR A 179 -17.76 1.43 16.89
CA THR A 179 -18.18 2.85 17.02
C THR A 179 -17.35 3.77 16.12
N LEU A 180 -17.92 4.92 15.72
CA LEU A 180 -17.24 5.96 14.92
C LEU A 180 -15.99 6.55 15.60
N THR A 181 -15.86 6.33 16.91
CA THR A 181 -14.68 6.67 17.70
C THR A 181 -13.51 5.71 17.47
N ASN A 182 -13.72 4.58 16.79
CA ASN A 182 -12.66 3.64 16.48
C ASN A 182 -11.73 4.25 15.40
N PRO A 183 -10.43 4.47 15.72
CA PRO A 183 -9.47 5.02 14.77
C PRO A 183 -9.29 4.14 13.52
N TYR A 184 -9.60 2.84 13.59
CA TYR A 184 -9.52 1.90 12.46
C TYR A 184 -10.27 2.41 11.22
N PHE A 185 -11.50 2.90 11.38
CA PHE A 185 -12.30 3.37 10.24
C PHE A 185 -11.69 4.60 9.57
N TRP A 186 -11.07 5.49 10.36
CA TRP A 186 -10.41 6.68 9.82
C TRP A 186 -9.15 6.32 9.05
N PHE A 187 -8.36 5.35 9.55
CA PHE A 187 -7.22 4.84 8.81
C PHE A 187 -7.64 4.18 7.50
N ASP A 188 -8.75 3.45 7.48
CA ASP A 188 -9.24 2.82 6.24
C ASP A 188 -9.70 3.85 5.18
N PHE A 189 -10.39 4.91 5.60
CA PHE A 189 -10.73 6.02 4.69
C PHE A 189 -9.48 6.74 4.17
N LEU A 190 -8.49 6.98 5.03
CA LEU A 190 -7.22 7.59 4.64
C LEU A 190 -6.44 6.69 3.68
N LEU A 191 -6.50 5.37 3.89
CA LEU A 191 -5.90 4.39 3.00
C LEU A 191 -6.57 4.44 1.63
N SER A 192 -7.91 4.38 1.60
CA SER A 192 -8.69 4.50 0.37
C SER A 192 -8.32 5.76 -0.42
N ALA A 193 -8.21 6.91 0.25
CA ALA A 193 -7.77 8.15 -0.36
C ALA A 193 -6.32 8.07 -0.89
N SER A 194 -5.41 7.47 -0.14
CA SER A 194 -4.00 7.31 -0.53
C SER A 194 -3.82 6.38 -1.72
N LEU A 195 -4.59 5.30 -1.78
CA LEU A 195 -4.66 4.39 -2.93
C LEU A 195 -5.19 5.12 -4.17
N PHE A 196 -6.19 5.98 -4.03
CA PHE A 196 -6.68 6.79 -5.15
C PHE A 196 -5.62 7.78 -5.66
N ILE A 197 -4.88 8.43 -4.77
CA ILE A 197 -3.81 9.38 -5.11
C ILE A 197 -2.60 8.69 -5.77
N LEU A 198 -2.39 7.40 -5.51
CA LEU A 198 -1.30 6.64 -6.12
C LEU A 198 -1.36 6.64 -7.65
N LEU A 199 -2.56 6.63 -8.25
CA LEU A 199 -2.73 6.67 -9.71
C LEU A 199 -2.16 7.95 -10.35
N PRO A 200 -2.61 9.17 -9.99
CA PRO A 200 -2.03 10.40 -10.53
C PRO A 200 -0.57 10.60 -10.12
N ALA A 201 -0.15 10.10 -8.94
CA ALA A 201 1.25 10.16 -8.52
C ALA A 201 2.16 9.28 -9.41
N THR A 202 1.71 8.08 -9.75
CA THR A 202 2.41 7.17 -10.67
C THR A 202 2.49 7.78 -12.06
N ARG A 203 1.40 8.38 -12.55
CA ARG A 203 1.41 9.08 -13.85
C ARG A 203 2.47 10.18 -13.91
N LYS A 204 2.54 11.03 -12.87
CA LYS A 204 3.56 12.07 -12.76
C LYS A 204 4.98 11.50 -12.72
N ALA A 205 5.19 10.36 -12.09
CA ALA A 205 6.50 9.72 -12.01
C ALA A 205 6.94 9.07 -13.34
N VAL A 206 6.00 8.55 -14.13
CA VAL A 206 6.25 8.01 -15.47
C VAL A 206 6.58 9.11 -16.47
N GLU A 207 5.95 10.29 -16.34
CA GLU A 207 6.18 11.45 -17.20
C GLU A 207 7.48 12.23 -16.87
N ALA A 208 8.13 11.92 -15.75
CA ALA A 208 9.29 12.63 -15.19
C ALA A 208 10.65 12.04 -15.59
#